data_AF-A0A402XAS9-F1
#
_entry.id   AF-A0A402XAS9-F1
#
_cell.length_a   1.000
_cell.length_b   1.000
_cell.length_c   1.000
_cell.angle_alpha   90.00
_cell.angle_beta   90.00
_cell.angle_gamma   90.00
#
_symmetry.space_group_name_H-M   'P 1'
#
loop_
_entity.id
_entity.type
_entity.pdbx_description
1 polymer ?
#
loop_
_entity_poly.entity_id
_entity_poly.type
_entity_poly.pdbx_seq_one_letter_code
_entity_poly.pdbx_strand_id
1 'polypeptide(L)'
;MNHTEIRVVTGPANYFSHAGSLGRLTDFFTPEQLSHAVWVYGERAIAAARPYLPEAFERAGAKHLQFTGHCSERHVAQLAHACGDDRQVVIGVGGGALLDTAKALARRLTLPFVAIPTIAATCAAWTPLSVWYNDAGQALQFEIFDDANFLVLVEPRIILQAPDEYLLAGIGDTLAKWYEAVVLAPQPETLPLTVRLGINSACAIRDLLLASSEQALADKQKHRLTQQFCDVVDAIIAGGGMVGGLGERYTRVAAAHAVHNGLTVLPQTEKFLHGTKVAYGILVQSALLGQDEVLAQLIAAYRRFHLPTRLSELDVDIHNTAEIDRAIAHTLRPIESIHYLPVTLTPDTLRAAFKKVEFFRI
;
A
#
# COMPACT_ATOMS: atom_id res chain seq x y z
N MET A 1 12.28 -0.21 24.96
CA MET A 1 13.08 -0.04 23.73
C MET A 1 13.66 1.37 23.74
N ASN A 2 14.87 1.58 23.23
CA ASN A 2 15.42 2.92 23.09
C ASN A 2 14.52 3.73 22.14
N HIS A 3 14.04 4.90 22.56
CA HIS A 3 13.09 5.69 21.77
C HIS A 3 13.72 6.29 20.50
N THR A 4 15.06 6.28 20.40
CA THR A 4 15.80 6.98 19.35
C THR A 4 16.35 6.11 18.22
N GLU A 5 16.47 4.80 18.42
CA GLU A 5 17.08 3.90 17.43
C GLU A 5 16.06 3.51 16.36
N ILE A 6 15.96 4.28 15.28
CA ILE A 6 15.12 4.00 14.11
C ILE A 6 15.99 3.94 12.85
N ARG A 7 15.60 3.11 11.87
CA ARG A 7 16.16 3.16 10.53
C ARG A 7 15.32 4.04 9.62
N VAL A 8 15.92 5.12 9.11
CA VAL A 8 15.28 6.01 8.15
C VAL A 8 15.65 5.58 6.73
N VAL A 9 14.63 5.28 5.92
CA VAL A 9 14.77 4.99 4.48
C VAL A 9 13.70 5.79 3.75
N THR A 10 14.03 7.00 3.33
CA THR A 10 13.06 8.00 2.87
C THR A 10 12.29 7.59 1.61
N GLY A 11 12.87 6.76 0.75
CA GLY A 11 12.26 6.33 -0.50
C GLY A 11 13.28 5.99 -1.57
N PRO A 12 12.83 5.77 -2.82
CA PRO A 12 13.71 5.45 -3.92
C PRO A 12 14.73 6.55 -4.18
N ALA A 13 15.85 6.22 -4.81
CA ALA A 13 16.85 7.21 -5.19
C ALA A 13 16.29 8.24 -6.18
N ASN A 14 15.34 7.83 -7.03
CA ASN A 14 14.69 8.68 -8.03
C ASN A 14 13.20 8.35 -8.19
N TYR A 15 12.38 9.37 -8.35
CA TYR A 15 10.93 9.25 -8.57
C TYR A 15 10.47 10.23 -9.66
N PHE A 16 9.80 9.72 -10.69
CA PHE A 16 9.18 10.52 -11.74
C PHE A 16 7.70 10.17 -11.84
N SER A 17 6.82 11.16 -11.67
CA SER A 17 5.37 11.02 -11.84
C SER A 17 4.83 12.08 -12.78
N HIS A 18 4.70 11.70 -14.05
CA HIS A 18 4.11 12.55 -15.09
C HIS A 18 3.84 11.71 -16.35
N ALA A 19 3.02 12.24 -17.26
CA ALA A 19 2.84 11.64 -18.58
C ALA A 19 4.19 11.58 -19.33
N GLY A 20 4.58 10.39 -19.77
CA GLY A 20 5.84 10.10 -20.47
C GLY A 20 7.00 9.76 -19.54
N SER A 21 6.77 9.59 -18.23
CA SER A 21 7.81 9.28 -17.24
C SER A 21 8.59 8.00 -17.54
N LEU A 22 7.99 7.01 -18.23
CA LEU A 22 8.69 5.76 -18.53
C LEU A 22 9.89 5.96 -19.47
N GLY A 23 9.89 7.06 -20.25
CA GLY A 23 11.03 7.44 -21.10
C GLY A 23 12.29 7.82 -20.30
N ARG A 24 12.15 8.18 -19.01
CA ARG A 24 13.28 8.52 -18.14
C ARG A 24 14.20 7.33 -17.85
N LEU A 25 13.79 6.11 -18.21
CA LEU A 25 14.61 4.91 -18.06
C LEU A 25 15.99 5.05 -18.73
N THR A 26 16.06 5.72 -19.89
CA THR A 26 17.31 5.91 -20.63
C THR A 26 18.24 6.96 -20.05
N ASP A 27 17.79 7.73 -19.06
CA ASP A 27 18.67 8.68 -18.35
C ASP A 27 19.56 7.95 -17.33
N PHE A 28 19.18 6.73 -16.93
CA PHE A 28 19.86 5.97 -15.89
C PHE A 28 20.57 4.72 -16.41
N PHE A 29 20.15 4.19 -17.55
CA PHE A 29 20.69 2.95 -18.11
C PHE A 29 21.04 3.13 -19.59
N THR A 30 22.21 2.64 -19.99
CA THR A 30 22.63 2.63 -21.39
C THR A 30 21.79 1.65 -22.21
N PRO A 31 21.75 1.78 -23.55
CA PRO A 31 21.10 0.81 -24.42
C PRO A 31 21.59 -0.63 -24.22
N GLU A 32 22.89 -0.81 -23.95
CA GLU A 32 23.51 -2.11 -23.65
C GLU A 32 23.01 -2.68 -22.32
N GLN A 33 22.92 -1.85 -21.27
CA GLN A 33 22.35 -2.28 -19.99
C GLN A 33 20.90 -2.72 -20.12
N LEU A 34 20.13 -2.00 -20.94
CA LEU A 34 18.72 -2.32 -21.17
C LEU A 34 18.52 -3.56 -22.06
N SER A 35 19.47 -3.94 -22.92
CA SER A 35 19.45 -5.26 -23.56
C SER A 35 19.68 -6.43 -22.59
N HIS A 36 20.15 -6.16 -21.37
CA HIS A 36 20.28 -7.17 -20.31
C HIS A 36 19.28 -6.95 -19.16
N ALA A 37 18.20 -6.19 -19.40
CA ALA A 37 17.13 -6.00 -18.44
C ALA A 37 16.27 -7.26 -18.26
N VAL A 38 15.77 -7.47 -17.04
CA VAL A 38 14.70 -8.44 -16.76
C VAL A 38 13.42 -7.66 -16.47
N TRP A 39 12.45 -7.81 -17.35
CA TRP A 39 11.11 -7.28 -17.19
C TRP A 39 10.20 -8.33 -16.56
N VAL A 40 9.70 -8.05 -15.36
CA VAL A 40 8.73 -8.89 -14.66
C VAL A 40 7.38 -8.19 -14.71
N TYR A 41 6.34 -8.85 -15.23
CA TYR A 41 5.04 -8.22 -15.41
C TYR A 41 3.86 -9.19 -15.35
N GLY A 42 2.68 -8.68 -15.02
CA GLY A 42 1.42 -9.40 -15.12
C GLY A 42 0.73 -9.12 -16.45
N GLU A 43 -0.12 -10.04 -16.93
CA GLU A 43 -0.76 -9.92 -18.25
C GLU A 43 -1.61 -8.64 -18.40
N ARG A 44 -2.48 -8.36 -17.42
CA ARG A 44 -3.29 -7.14 -17.41
C ARG A 44 -2.43 -5.87 -17.30
N ALA A 45 -1.37 -5.94 -16.49
CA ALA A 45 -0.48 -4.81 -16.26
C ALA A 45 0.30 -4.44 -17.53
N ILE A 46 0.88 -5.43 -18.20
CA ILE A 46 1.65 -5.16 -19.42
C ILE A 46 0.75 -4.73 -20.57
N ALA A 47 -0.48 -5.26 -20.67
CA ALA A 47 -1.45 -4.81 -21.65
C ALA A 47 -1.80 -3.32 -21.47
N ALA A 48 -2.05 -2.89 -20.24
CA ALA A 48 -2.33 -1.48 -19.93
C ALA A 48 -1.10 -0.57 -20.13
N ALA A 49 0.10 -1.08 -19.85
CA ALA A 49 1.35 -0.32 -20.01
C ALA A 49 1.83 -0.22 -21.47
N ARG A 50 1.43 -1.15 -22.34
CA ARG A 50 1.95 -1.31 -23.71
C ARG A 50 2.03 -0.02 -24.53
N PRO A 51 1.03 0.90 -24.50
CA PRO A 51 1.10 2.16 -25.26
C PRO A 51 2.18 3.14 -24.77
N TYR A 52 2.74 2.92 -23.58
CA TYR A 52 3.66 3.81 -22.88
C TYR A 52 5.04 3.18 -22.63
N LEU A 53 5.23 1.90 -22.94
CA LEU A 53 6.49 1.21 -22.73
C LEU A 53 7.58 1.85 -23.60
N PRO A 54 8.79 2.08 -23.05
CA PRO A 54 9.92 2.57 -23.83
C PRO A 54 10.39 1.51 -24.82
N GLU A 55 11.11 1.91 -25.87
CA GLU A 55 11.76 1.00 -26.83
C GLU A 55 12.65 -0.05 -26.15
N ALA A 56 13.16 0.27 -24.95
CA ALA A 56 13.93 -0.64 -24.10
C ALA A 56 13.22 -1.96 -23.79
N PHE A 57 11.88 -1.98 -23.79
CA PHE A 57 11.11 -3.20 -23.60
C PHE A 57 11.34 -4.20 -24.75
N GLU A 58 11.31 -3.74 -26.00
CA GLU A 58 11.44 -4.61 -27.18
C GLU A 58 12.91 -4.88 -27.58
N ARG A 59 13.89 -4.50 -26.75
CA ARG A 59 15.31 -4.67 -27.09
C ARG A 59 15.69 -6.14 -27.17
N ALA A 60 16.44 -6.48 -28.21
CA ALA A 60 17.05 -7.80 -28.32
C ALA A 60 17.93 -8.09 -27.09
N GLY A 61 17.75 -9.26 -26.49
CA GLY A 61 18.43 -9.68 -25.26
C GLY A 61 17.63 -9.44 -23.98
N ALA A 62 16.71 -8.47 -23.97
CA ALA A 62 15.89 -8.18 -22.80
C ALA A 62 15.02 -9.41 -22.47
N LYS A 63 15.02 -9.80 -21.19
CA LYS A 63 14.30 -10.97 -20.71
C LYS A 63 12.91 -10.54 -20.25
N HIS A 64 11.89 -11.23 -20.75
CA HIS A 64 10.50 -11.02 -20.37
C HIS A 64 9.99 -12.20 -19.55
N LEU A 65 9.62 -11.94 -18.29
CA LEU A 65 9.11 -12.94 -17.36
C LEU A 65 7.70 -12.55 -16.93
N GLN A 66 6.71 -13.32 -17.38
CA GLN A 66 5.35 -13.16 -16.92
C GLN A 66 5.21 -13.74 -15.51
N PHE A 67 4.56 -13.00 -14.62
CA PHE A 67 4.31 -13.39 -13.24
C PHE A 67 2.84 -13.20 -12.88
N THR A 68 2.26 -14.24 -12.29
CA THR A 68 0.92 -14.24 -11.72
C THR A 68 0.99 -14.93 -10.36
N GLY A 69 0.66 -14.23 -9.29
CA GLY A 69 0.64 -14.79 -7.95
C GLY A 69 1.06 -13.78 -6.88
N HIS A 70 1.42 -14.31 -5.73
CA HIS A 70 1.93 -13.55 -4.58
C HIS A 70 3.45 -13.69 -4.47
N CYS A 71 4.08 -12.72 -3.81
CA CYS A 71 5.50 -12.77 -3.47
C CYS A 71 5.74 -13.96 -2.50
N SER A 72 6.21 -15.07 -3.04
CA SER A 72 6.55 -16.28 -2.28
C SER A 72 7.96 -16.73 -2.63
N GLU A 73 8.62 -17.42 -1.68
CA GLU A 73 10.00 -17.89 -1.85
C GLU A 73 10.16 -18.74 -3.11
N ARG A 74 9.18 -19.62 -3.36
CA ARG A 74 9.10 -20.45 -4.56
C ARG A 74 9.10 -19.61 -5.83
N HIS A 75 8.24 -18.59 -5.94
CA HIS A 75 8.15 -17.77 -7.14
C HIS A 75 9.40 -16.94 -7.37
N VAL A 76 9.98 -16.35 -6.32
CA VAL A 76 11.22 -15.58 -6.44
C VAL A 76 12.37 -16.48 -6.88
N ALA A 77 12.48 -17.69 -6.33
CA ALA A 77 13.48 -18.67 -6.75
C ALA A 77 13.32 -19.10 -8.22
N GLN A 78 12.09 -19.34 -8.67
CA GLN A 78 11.79 -19.66 -10.07
C GLN A 78 12.17 -18.53 -11.03
N LEU A 79 11.84 -17.29 -10.67
CA LEU A 79 12.22 -16.12 -11.46
C LEU A 79 13.73 -15.95 -11.50
N ALA A 80 14.42 -16.08 -10.36
CA ALA A 80 15.88 -15.99 -10.30
C ALA A 80 16.56 -17.02 -11.20
N HIS A 81 16.07 -18.26 -11.20
CA HIS A 81 16.57 -19.29 -12.10
C HIS A 81 16.32 -18.96 -13.58
N ALA A 82 15.16 -18.37 -13.90
CA ALA A 82 14.81 -18.01 -15.29
C ALA A 82 15.56 -16.78 -15.82
N CYS A 83 16.10 -15.92 -14.94
CA CYS A 83 16.88 -14.75 -15.30
C CYS A 83 18.22 -15.12 -15.96
N GLY A 84 18.98 -16.05 -15.39
CA GLY A 84 20.39 -16.25 -15.74
C GLY A 84 21.29 -15.13 -15.19
N ASP A 85 22.57 -15.16 -15.56
CA ASP A 85 23.64 -14.49 -14.79
C ASP A 85 24.11 -13.15 -15.38
N ASP A 86 23.67 -12.79 -16.59
CA ASP A 86 24.15 -11.63 -17.34
C ASP A 86 23.29 -10.37 -17.15
N ARG A 87 22.42 -10.35 -16.14
CA ARG A 87 21.39 -9.32 -15.97
C ARG A 87 21.93 -8.07 -15.28
N GLN A 88 21.42 -6.91 -15.69
CA GLN A 88 21.93 -5.62 -15.18
C GLN A 88 20.88 -4.79 -14.44
N VAL A 89 19.59 -5.09 -14.61
CA VAL A 89 18.49 -4.39 -13.93
C VAL A 89 17.24 -5.27 -13.91
N VAL A 90 16.47 -5.20 -12.82
CA VAL A 90 15.13 -5.78 -12.74
C VAL A 90 14.10 -4.66 -12.82
N ILE A 91 13.15 -4.79 -13.75
CA ILE A 91 12.09 -3.82 -13.99
C ILE A 91 10.75 -4.50 -13.75
N GLY A 92 10.03 -4.09 -12.72
CA GLY A 92 8.70 -4.61 -12.38
C GLY A 92 7.58 -3.73 -12.93
N VAL A 93 6.65 -4.30 -13.69
CA VAL A 93 5.46 -3.61 -14.23
C VAL A 93 4.19 -4.25 -13.69
N GLY A 94 3.51 -3.62 -12.73
CA GLY A 94 2.35 -4.24 -12.09
C GLY A 94 1.80 -3.53 -10.85
N GLY A 95 1.01 -4.27 -10.09
CA GLY A 95 0.52 -3.87 -8.77
C GLY A 95 1.41 -4.40 -7.63
N GLY A 96 1.01 -4.16 -6.38
CA GLY A 96 1.85 -4.38 -5.20
C GLY A 96 2.49 -5.77 -5.10
N ALA A 97 1.72 -6.86 -5.24
CA ALA A 97 2.25 -8.22 -5.15
C ALA A 97 3.34 -8.52 -6.19
N LEU A 98 3.19 -7.98 -7.40
CA LEU A 98 4.19 -8.11 -8.46
C LEU A 98 5.42 -7.27 -8.16
N LEU A 99 5.22 -6.02 -7.75
CA LEU A 99 6.33 -5.12 -7.43
C LEU A 99 7.15 -5.63 -6.24
N ASP A 100 6.51 -6.25 -5.25
CA ASP A 100 7.20 -6.93 -4.16
C ASP A 100 8.02 -8.13 -4.66
N THR A 101 7.43 -8.95 -5.53
CA THR A 101 8.14 -10.10 -6.11
C THR A 101 9.36 -9.67 -6.94
N ALA A 102 9.20 -8.65 -7.79
CA ALA A 102 10.28 -8.13 -8.63
C ALA A 102 11.37 -7.43 -7.79
N LYS A 103 10.98 -6.76 -6.70
CA LYS A 103 11.92 -6.17 -5.74
C LYS A 103 12.73 -7.23 -5.02
N ALA A 104 12.08 -8.27 -4.47
CA ALA A 104 12.76 -9.40 -3.84
C ALA A 104 13.72 -10.12 -4.82
N LEU A 105 13.30 -10.29 -6.08
CA LEU A 105 14.16 -10.81 -7.15
C LEU A 105 15.38 -9.92 -7.37
N ALA A 106 15.21 -8.61 -7.49
CA ALA A 106 16.31 -7.66 -7.69
C ALA A 106 17.33 -7.75 -6.55
N ARG A 107 16.88 -7.80 -5.29
CA ARG A 107 17.77 -7.92 -4.12
C ARG A 107 18.50 -9.25 -4.10
N ARG A 108 17.84 -10.35 -4.45
CA ARG A 108 18.47 -11.67 -4.58
C ARG A 108 19.57 -11.69 -5.65
N LEU A 109 19.35 -10.98 -6.76
CA LEU A 109 20.33 -10.86 -7.84
C LEU A 109 21.36 -9.74 -7.60
N THR A 110 21.23 -8.97 -6.51
CA THR A 110 22.06 -7.78 -6.22
C THR A 110 22.04 -6.77 -7.38
N LEU A 111 20.85 -6.56 -7.97
CA LEU A 111 20.64 -5.66 -9.11
C LEU A 111 19.79 -4.44 -8.72
N PRO A 112 19.96 -3.29 -9.43
CA PRO A 112 19.04 -2.18 -9.33
C PRO A 112 17.60 -2.60 -9.65
N PHE A 113 16.66 -2.09 -8.86
CA PHE A 113 15.22 -2.31 -9.06
C PHE A 113 14.53 -1.05 -9.57
N VAL A 114 13.81 -1.19 -10.69
CA VAL A 114 12.92 -0.16 -11.24
C VAL A 114 11.47 -0.60 -11.08
N ALA A 115 10.66 0.23 -10.44
CA ALA A 115 9.22 -0.03 -10.28
C ALA A 115 8.39 0.84 -11.24
N ILE A 116 7.48 0.20 -11.98
CA ILE A 116 6.48 0.83 -12.83
C ILE A 116 5.10 0.39 -12.31
N PRO A 117 4.50 1.14 -11.36
CA PRO A 117 3.18 0.83 -10.86
C PRO A 117 2.12 1.07 -11.95
N THR A 118 1.24 0.09 -12.13
CA THR A 118 0.09 0.16 -13.06
C THR A 118 -1.22 0.47 -12.35
N ILE A 119 -1.21 0.44 -11.02
CA ILE A 119 -2.32 0.78 -10.12
C ILE A 119 -1.79 1.58 -8.94
N ALA A 120 -2.61 2.48 -8.39
CA ALA A 120 -2.32 3.20 -7.14
C ALA A 120 -3.18 2.62 -6.01
N ALA A 121 -2.87 1.39 -5.59
CA ALA A 121 -3.61 0.68 -4.54
C ALA A 121 -2.86 0.54 -3.22
N THR A 122 -1.54 0.67 -3.24
CA THR A 122 -0.65 0.62 -2.08
C THR A 122 0.61 1.44 -2.38
N CYS A 123 1.45 1.65 -1.37
CA CYS A 123 2.76 2.28 -1.50
C CYS A 123 3.91 1.32 -1.89
N ALA A 124 3.62 0.08 -2.35
CA ALA A 124 4.62 -0.97 -2.57
C ALA A 124 5.70 -0.59 -3.60
N ALA A 125 5.40 0.28 -4.57
CA ALA A 125 6.39 0.78 -5.52
C ALA A 125 7.49 1.61 -4.84
N TRP A 126 7.17 2.29 -3.73
CA TRP A 126 8.07 3.18 -3.00
C TRP A 126 8.84 2.47 -1.89
N THR A 127 8.17 1.61 -1.14
CA THR A 127 8.73 1.05 0.09
C THR A 127 9.92 0.11 -0.18
N PRO A 128 10.94 0.11 0.70
CA PRO A 128 12.04 -0.84 0.65
C PRO A 128 11.67 -2.16 1.33
N LEU A 129 10.42 -2.61 1.20
CA LEU A 129 9.94 -3.83 1.86
C LEU A 129 9.10 -4.67 0.91
N SER A 130 9.00 -5.97 1.19
CA SER A 130 8.07 -6.86 0.50
C SER A 130 7.28 -7.70 1.49
N VAL A 131 5.99 -7.87 1.20
CA VAL A 131 5.11 -8.77 1.98
C VAL A 131 5.19 -10.16 1.38
N TRP A 132 5.62 -11.12 2.19
CA TRP A 132 5.77 -12.52 1.81
C TRP A 132 4.49 -13.30 2.11
N TYR A 133 4.13 -14.18 1.18
CA TYR A 133 2.98 -15.06 1.25
C TYR A 133 3.41 -16.51 1.10
N ASN A 134 2.61 -17.42 1.64
CA ASN A 134 2.71 -18.83 1.27
C ASN A 134 2.02 -19.09 -0.08
N ASP A 135 2.20 -20.29 -0.62
CA ASP A 135 1.60 -20.70 -1.91
C ASP A 135 0.05 -20.73 -1.86
N ALA A 136 -0.55 -20.74 -0.68
CA ALA A 136 -2.00 -20.62 -0.47
C ALA A 136 -2.50 -19.16 -0.38
N GLY A 137 -1.62 -18.17 -0.60
CA GLY A 137 -1.97 -16.75 -0.59
C GLY A 137 -2.13 -16.13 0.80
N GLN A 138 -1.70 -16.83 1.85
CA GLN A 138 -1.75 -16.30 3.22
C GLN A 138 -0.48 -15.50 3.52
N ALA A 139 -0.65 -14.29 4.07
CA ALA A 139 0.47 -13.46 4.48
C ALA A 139 1.28 -14.15 5.59
N LEU A 140 2.60 -14.16 5.47
CA LEU A 140 3.53 -14.75 6.43
C LEU A 140 4.21 -13.67 7.27
N GLN A 141 5.03 -12.86 6.60
CA GLN A 141 5.84 -11.82 7.21
C GLN A 141 6.14 -10.75 6.16
N PHE A 142 6.69 -9.63 6.60
CA PHE A 142 7.31 -8.67 5.70
C PHE A 142 8.82 -8.68 5.90
N GLU A 143 9.55 -8.41 4.82
CA GLU A 143 11.00 -8.22 4.85
C GLU A 143 11.29 -6.76 4.53
N ILE A 144 12.07 -6.09 5.37
CA ILE A 144 12.60 -4.74 5.09
C ILE A 144 14.02 -4.92 4.57
N PHE A 145 14.25 -4.49 3.34
CA PHE A 145 15.55 -4.59 2.72
C PHE A 145 16.47 -3.43 3.11
N ASP A 146 17.77 -3.60 2.86
CA ASP A 146 18.76 -2.65 3.35
C ASP A 146 18.86 -1.35 2.55
N ASP A 147 18.59 -1.43 1.26
CA ASP A 147 18.62 -0.34 0.31
C ASP A 147 17.21 0.03 -0.17
N ALA A 148 17.06 1.26 -0.68
CA ALA A 148 15.82 1.70 -1.30
C ALA A 148 15.72 1.26 -2.77
N ASN A 149 14.54 1.36 -3.36
CA ASN A 149 14.37 1.10 -4.80
C ASN A 149 15.19 2.10 -5.61
N PHE A 150 15.76 1.69 -6.73
CA PHE A 150 16.63 2.57 -7.50
C PHE A 150 15.84 3.67 -8.22
N LEU A 151 14.74 3.28 -8.86
CA LEU A 151 13.91 4.18 -9.66
C LEU A 151 12.43 3.78 -9.60
N VAL A 152 11.55 4.77 -9.48
CA VAL A 152 10.10 4.58 -9.60
C VAL A 152 9.58 5.51 -10.69
N LEU A 153 8.90 4.93 -11.68
CA LEU A 153 8.36 5.65 -12.84
C LEU A 153 6.84 5.48 -12.87
N VAL A 154 6.12 6.54 -12.55
CA VAL A 154 4.67 6.57 -12.52
C VAL A 154 4.16 7.23 -13.80
N GLU A 155 3.53 6.44 -14.65
CA GLU A 155 2.76 6.93 -15.79
C GLU A 155 1.28 7.02 -15.38
N PRO A 156 0.79 8.22 -15.02
CA PRO A 156 -0.55 8.35 -14.44
C PRO A 156 -1.65 7.99 -15.42
N ARG A 157 -1.40 8.01 -16.75
CA ARG A 157 -2.38 7.57 -17.76
C ARG A 157 -2.65 6.07 -17.71
N ILE A 158 -1.69 5.25 -17.27
CA ILE A 158 -1.93 3.81 -17.01
C ILE A 158 -2.88 3.65 -15.83
N ILE A 159 -2.59 4.34 -14.73
CA ILE A 159 -3.39 4.28 -13.49
C ILE A 159 -4.80 4.84 -13.73
N LEU A 160 -4.95 5.86 -14.58
CA LEU A 160 -6.24 6.43 -14.97
C LEU A 160 -7.15 5.39 -15.65
N GLN A 161 -6.58 4.44 -16.39
CA GLN A 161 -7.31 3.37 -17.08
C GLN A 161 -7.53 2.10 -16.22
N ALA A 162 -6.86 1.97 -15.07
CA ALA A 162 -7.05 0.83 -14.17
C ALA A 162 -8.51 0.75 -13.64
N PRO A 163 -8.93 -0.37 -13.05
CA PRO A 163 -10.20 -0.43 -12.32
C PRO A 163 -10.27 0.55 -11.13
N ASP A 164 -11.45 1.10 -10.86
CA ASP A 164 -11.68 2.15 -9.85
C ASP A 164 -11.37 1.69 -8.42
N GLU A 165 -11.66 0.42 -8.12
CA GLU A 165 -11.47 -0.17 -6.81
C GLU A 165 -10.02 -0.06 -6.32
N TYR A 166 -9.04 -0.05 -7.23
CA TYR A 166 -7.64 0.09 -6.87
C TYR A 166 -7.31 1.48 -6.34
N LEU A 167 -7.80 2.54 -6.98
CA LEU A 167 -7.58 3.90 -6.49
C LEU A 167 -8.29 4.08 -5.13
N LEU A 168 -9.51 3.59 -5.03
CA LEU A 168 -10.31 3.61 -3.81
C LEU A 168 -9.59 2.90 -2.66
N ALA A 169 -9.02 1.72 -2.91
CA ALA A 169 -8.22 1.00 -1.93
C ALA A 169 -6.96 1.79 -1.54
N GLY A 170 -6.25 2.39 -2.51
CA GLY A 170 -5.07 3.19 -2.23
C GLY A 170 -5.36 4.39 -1.33
N ILE A 171 -6.49 5.08 -1.55
CA ILE A 171 -6.97 6.17 -0.68
C ILE A 171 -7.16 5.64 0.75
N GLY A 172 -7.86 4.51 0.90
CA GLY A 172 -8.14 3.90 2.21
C GLY A 172 -6.88 3.52 2.99
N ASP A 173 -5.93 2.83 2.35
CA ASP A 173 -4.64 2.45 2.94
C ASP A 173 -3.80 3.69 3.33
N THR A 174 -3.78 4.70 2.46
CA THR A 174 -2.94 5.88 2.67
C THR A 174 -3.48 6.78 3.78
N LEU A 175 -4.80 6.88 3.96
CA LEU A 175 -5.39 7.59 5.09
C LEU A 175 -4.93 7.00 6.44
N ALA A 176 -4.74 5.69 6.52
CA ALA A 176 -4.31 5.02 7.76
C ALA A 176 -2.96 5.53 8.26
N LYS A 177 -2.09 6.00 7.35
CA LYS A 177 -0.77 6.55 7.69
C LYS A 177 -0.85 7.64 8.75
N TRP A 178 -1.82 8.54 8.65
CA TRP A 178 -2.03 9.56 9.69
C TRP A 178 -2.63 8.94 10.96
N TYR A 179 -3.76 8.27 10.82
CA TYR A 179 -4.56 7.83 11.97
C TYR A 179 -3.80 6.82 12.86
N GLU A 180 -2.94 5.99 12.28
CA GLU A 180 -2.12 5.06 13.05
C GLU A 180 -0.86 5.75 13.60
N ALA A 181 -0.19 6.63 12.83
CA ALA A 181 1.02 7.32 13.30
C ALA A 181 0.78 8.17 14.55
N VAL A 182 -0.35 8.89 14.63
CA VAL A 182 -0.63 9.75 15.80
C VAL A 182 -0.85 8.96 17.09
N VAL A 183 -1.23 7.69 16.98
CA VAL A 183 -1.36 6.83 18.16
C VAL A 183 -0.04 6.15 18.52
N LEU A 184 0.78 5.81 17.52
CA LEU A 184 2.12 5.26 17.71
C LEU A 184 3.10 6.29 18.31
N ALA A 185 2.86 7.59 18.07
CA ALA A 185 3.69 8.68 18.52
C ALA A 185 2.88 9.76 19.26
N PRO A 186 2.36 9.47 20.47
CA PRO A 186 1.50 10.39 21.22
C PRO A 186 2.23 11.63 21.76
N GLN A 187 3.56 11.57 21.85
CA GLN A 187 4.45 12.65 22.29
C GLN A 187 5.54 12.90 21.23
N PRO A 188 5.18 13.34 20.02
CA PRO A 188 6.09 13.41 18.88
C PRO A 188 7.29 14.33 19.13
N GLU A 189 7.18 15.33 20.00
CA GLU A 189 8.26 16.21 20.43
C GLU A 189 9.43 15.51 21.13
N THR A 190 9.19 14.31 21.69
CA THR A 190 10.21 13.48 22.35
C THR A 190 10.93 12.54 21.39
N LEU A 191 10.48 12.47 20.14
CA LEU A 191 10.97 11.54 19.13
C LEU A 191 11.96 12.21 18.15
N PRO A 192 12.76 11.42 17.41
CA PRO A 192 13.63 11.95 16.36
C PRO A 192 12.89 12.88 15.39
N LEU A 193 13.59 13.91 14.89
CA LEU A 193 13.00 14.87 13.94
C LEU A 193 12.41 14.18 12.70
N THR A 194 13.01 13.09 12.22
CA THR A 194 12.51 12.33 11.07
C THR A 194 11.14 11.71 11.33
N VAL A 195 10.85 11.24 12.56
CA VAL A 195 9.50 10.77 12.94
C VAL A 195 8.51 11.92 12.86
N ARG A 196 8.86 13.10 13.38
CA ARG A 196 8.02 14.31 13.33
C ARG A 196 7.75 14.74 11.88
N LEU A 197 8.76 14.68 11.01
CA LEU A 197 8.59 14.93 9.57
C LEU A 197 7.66 13.90 8.92
N GLY A 198 7.76 12.62 9.30
CA GLY A 198 6.84 11.56 8.86
C GLY A 198 5.39 11.83 9.27
N ILE A 199 5.16 12.21 10.53
CA ILE A 199 3.82 12.55 11.06
C ILE A 199 3.25 13.80 10.36
N ASN A 200 4.06 14.84 10.18
CA ASN A 200 3.65 16.06 9.47
C ASN A 200 3.28 15.76 8.01
N SER A 201 4.08 14.90 7.35
CA SER A 201 3.78 14.45 6.00
C SER A 201 2.48 13.65 5.95
N ALA A 202 2.25 12.74 6.90
CA ALA A 202 1.02 11.98 7.02
C ALA A 202 -0.20 12.89 7.21
N CYS A 203 -0.06 13.97 8.00
CA CYS A 203 -1.10 14.97 8.21
C CYS A 203 -1.48 15.67 6.89
N ALA A 204 -0.47 16.18 6.17
CA ALA A 204 -0.68 16.85 4.89
C ALA A 204 -1.29 15.92 3.84
N ILE A 205 -0.84 14.67 3.79
CA ILE A 205 -1.39 13.64 2.90
C ILE A 205 -2.85 13.33 3.24
N ARG A 206 -3.19 13.17 4.53
CA ARG A 206 -4.58 12.99 4.96
C ARG A 206 -5.46 14.13 4.47
N ASP A 207 -5.03 15.37 4.67
CA ASP A 207 -5.82 16.55 4.30
C ASP A 207 -6.03 16.62 2.78
N LEU A 208 -4.99 16.34 2.00
CA LEU A 208 -5.08 16.23 0.55
C LEU A 208 -6.07 15.17 0.11
N LEU A 209 -6.00 13.97 0.70
CA LEU A 209 -6.90 12.86 0.36
C LEU A 209 -8.35 13.17 0.75
N LEU A 210 -8.61 13.72 1.92
CA LEU A 210 -9.97 14.09 2.35
C LEU A 210 -10.59 15.19 1.47
N ALA A 211 -9.76 16.11 0.97
CA ALA A 211 -10.19 17.20 0.09
C ALA A 211 -10.38 16.74 -1.37
N SER A 212 -9.51 15.87 -1.88
CA SER A 212 -9.37 15.64 -3.33
C SER A 212 -9.88 14.29 -3.82
N SER A 213 -10.08 13.30 -2.94
CA SER A 213 -10.39 11.92 -3.36
C SER A 213 -11.70 11.79 -4.15
N GLU A 214 -12.76 12.51 -3.74
CA GLU A 214 -14.05 12.51 -4.47
C GLU A 214 -13.86 12.96 -5.92
N GLN A 215 -13.13 14.06 -6.12
CA GLN A 215 -12.88 14.61 -7.45
C GLN A 215 -11.93 13.72 -8.25
N ALA A 216 -10.89 13.15 -7.63
CA ALA A 216 -9.96 12.23 -8.29
C ALA A 216 -10.65 10.94 -8.77
N LEU A 217 -11.57 10.39 -7.96
CA LEU A 217 -12.41 9.24 -8.37
C LEU A 217 -13.34 9.61 -9.52
N ALA A 218 -13.99 10.78 -9.46
CA ALA A 218 -14.84 11.27 -10.55
C ALA A 218 -14.05 11.54 -11.84
N ASP A 219 -12.82 12.05 -11.72
CA ASP A 219 -11.92 12.27 -12.85
C ASP A 219 -11.48 10.96 -13.48
N LYS A 220 -11.20 9.94 -12.66
CA LYS A 220 -10.91 8.59 -13.13
C LYS A 220 -12.06 7.99 -13.94
N GLN A 221 -13.27 8.05 -13.43
CA GLN A 221 -14.49 7.57 -14.12
C GLN A 221 -14.74 8.30 -15.45
N LYS A 222 -14.34 9.57 -15.53
CA LYS A 222 -14.45 10.40 -16.75
C LYS A 222 -13.19 10.36 -17.62
N HIS A 223 -12.18 9.56 -17.24
CA HIS A 223 -10.86 9.49 -17.88
C HIS A 223 -10.20 10.86 -18.08
N ARG A 224 -10.31 11.75 -17.11
CA ARG A 224 -9.68 13.09 -17.12
C ARG A 224 -8.39 13.08 -16.30
N LEU A 225 -7.27 13.35 -16.94
CA LEU A 225 -5.99 13.51 -16.27
C LEU A 225 -5.87 14.93 -15.69
N THR A 226 -6.35 15.11 -14.45
CA THR A 226 -6.26 16.39 -13.73
C THR A 226 -5.08 16.39 -12.76
N GLN A 227 -4.65 17.58 -12.32
CA GLN A 227 -3.61 17.68 -11.29
C GLN A 227 -4.06 17.01 -9.98
N GLN A 228 -5.33 17.15 -9.59
CA GLN A 228 -5.86 16.51 -8.38
C GLN A 228 -5.81 14.98 -8.46
N PHE A 229 -6.08 14.39 -9.62
CA PHE A 229 -5.90 12.95 -9.82
C PHE A 229 -4.42 12.55 -9.63
N CYS A 230 -3.49 13.29 -10.25
CA CYS A 230 -2.05 13.04 -10.09
C CYS A 230 -1.60 13.18 -8.63
N ASP A 231 -2.07 14.22 -7.92
CA ASP A 231 -1.73 14.46 -6.53
C ASP A 231 -2.20 13.30 -5.62
N VAL A 232 -3.40 12.75 -5.87
CA VAL A 232 -3.89 11.56 -5.14
C VAL A 232 -3.05 10.33 -5.46
N VAL A 233 -2.66 10.14 -6.72
CA VAL A 233 -1.76 9.03 -7.13
C VAL A 233 -0.40 9.14 -6.42
N ASP A 234 0.19 10.33 -6.38
CA ASP A 234 1.47 10.59 -5.74
C ASP A 234 1.38 10.45 -4.22
N ALA A 235 0.27 10.89 -3.62
CA ALA A 235 -0.02 10.69 -2.21
C ALA A 235 -0.03 9.20 -1.84
N ILE A 236 -0.64 8.35 -2.68
CA ILE A 236 -0.71 6.90 -2.44
C ILE A 236 0.65 6.23 -2.63
N ILE A 237 1.31 6.51 -3.75
CA ILE A 237 2.56 5.83 -4.11
C ILE A 237 3.72 6.37 -3.28
N ALA A 238 4.02 7.67 -3.43
CA ALA A 238 5.16 8.29 -2.80
C ALA A 238 4.88 8.70 -1.37
N GLY A 239 3.76 9.39 -1.13
CA GLY A 239 3.40 9.88 0.20
C GLY A 239 3.29 8.77 1.22
N GLY A 240 2.47 7.75 0.94
CA GLY A 240 2.25 6.62 1.85
C GLY A 240 3.54 5.86 2.18
N GLY A 241 4.44 5.71 1.20
CA GLY A 241 5.73 5.05 1.40
C GLY A 241 6.73 5.91 2.17
N MET A 242 6.78 7.22 1.89
CA MET A 242 7.67 8.17 2.55
C MET A 242 7.37 8.31 4.03
N VAL A 243 6.09 8.31 4.42
CA VAL A 243 5.69 8.37 5.84
C VAL A 243 6.33 7.23 6.62
N GLY A 244 6.15 5.99 6.16
CA GLY A 244 6.73 4.81 6.81
C GLY A 244 8.27 4.76 6.75
N GLY A 245 8.85 5.35 5.71
CA GLY A 245 10.29 5.49 5.54
C GLY A 245 10.94 6.48 6.51
N LEU A 246 10.23 7.55 6.86
CA LEU A 246 10.70 8.60 7.77
C LEU A 246 10.56 8.22 9.25
N GLY A 247 9.43 7.65 9.64
CA GLY A 247 9.13 7.37 11.04
C GLY A 247 9.26 5.91 11.47
N GLU A 248 9.49 4.99 10.53
CA GLU A 248 9.66 3.56 10.79
C GLU A 248 8.54 3.01 11.71
N ARG A 249 8.87 2.38 12.84
CA ARG A 249 7.89 1.78 13.76
C ARG A 249 6.88 2.79 14.32
N TYR A 250 7.19 4.09 14.32
CA TYR A 250 6.29 5.14 14.79
C TYR A 250 5.24 5.58 13.77
N THR A 251 5.29 5.07 12.54
CA THR A 251 4.44 5.55 11.43
C THR A 251 3.96 4.44 10.49
N ARG A 252 4.04 3.17 10.93
CA ARG A 252 3.73 2.00 10.07
C ARG A 252 2.30 1.52 10.23
N VAL A 253 1.98 0.87 11.35
CA VAL A 253 0.70 0.16 11.56
C VAL A 253 0.31 0.16 13.04
N ALA A 254 -0.99 0.23 13.32
CA ALA A 254 -1.63 0.17 14.63
C ALA A 254 -2.93 -0.65 14.53
N ALA A 255 -4.07 -0.12 14.96
CA ALA A 255 -5.30 -0.91 15.01
C ALA A 255 -6.01 -1.07 13.67
N ALA A 256 -5.90 -0.10 12.75
CA ALA A 256 -6.59 -0.19 11.46
C ALA A 256 -6.11 -1.41 10.65
N HIS A 257 -4.80 -1.63 10.61
CA HIS A 257 -4.22 -2.81 9.96
C HIS A 257 -4.52 -4.11 10.72
N ALA A 258 -4.54 -4.10 12.06
CA ALA A 258 -4.90 -5.28 12.84
C ALA A 258 -6.37 -5.69 12.62
N VAL A 259 -7.29 -4.72 12.49
CA VAL A 259 -8.69 -4.97 12.12
C VAL A 259 -8.79 -5.52 10.70
N HIS A 260 -8.03 -4.97 9.75
CA HIS A 260 -7.89 -5.55 8.41
C HIS A 260 -7.50 -7.04 8.49
N ASN A 261 -6.48 -7.38 9.28
CA ASN A 261 -6.03 -8.75 9.47
C ASN A 261 -7.13 -9.62 10.07
N GLY A 262 -7.85 -9.09 11.06
CA GLY A 262 -9.03 -9.73 11.63
C GLY A 262 -10.09 -10.09 10.60
N LEU A 263 -10.38 -9.19 9.66
CA LEU A 263 -11.38 -9.41 8.63
C LEU A 263 -10.96 -10.48 7.62
N THR A 264 -9.65 -10.64 7.32
CA THR A 264 -9.19 -11.60 6.29
C THR A 264 -9.44 -13.06 6.63
N VAL A 265 -9.77 -13.38 7.89
CA VAL A 265 -10.16 -14.75 8.29
C VAL A 265 -11.57 -15.14 7.84
N LEU A 266 -12.35 -14.16 7.34
CA LEU A 266 -13.72 -14.33 6.86
C LEU A 266 -13.69 -14.43 5.32
N PRO A 267 -14.01 -15.60 4.73
CA PRO A 267 -13.90 -15.83 3.29
C PRO A 267 -14.66 -14.82 2.42
N GLN A 268 -15.83 -14.36 2.89
CA GLN A 268 -16.63 -13.38 2.16
C GLN A 268 -15.92 -12.02 1.96
N THR A 269 -14.89 -11.73 2.77
CA THR A 269 -14.14 -10.48 2.70
C THR A 269 -12.98 -10.51 1.70
N GLU A 270 -12.70 -11.65 1.07
CA GLU A 270 -11.58 -11.86 0.15
C GLU A 270 -11.62 -10.89 -1.03
N LYS A 271 -12.81 -10.67 -1.59
CA LYS A 271 -13.03 -9.79 -2.75
C LYS A 271 -12.76 -8.31 -2.47
N PHE A 272 -12.75 -7.89 -1.20
CA PHE A 272 -12.44 -6.50 -0.85
C PHE A 272 -10.93 -6.32 -0.77
N LEU A 273 -10.44 -5.30 -1.46
CA LEU A 273 -9.02 -4.98 -1.51
C LEU A 273 -8.49 -4.57 -0.12
N HIS A 274 -7.18 -4.71 0.06
CA HIS A 274 -6.48 -4.40 1.31
C HIS A 274 -6.90 -3.05 1.90
N GLY A 275 -6.69 -1.96 1.16
CA GLY A 275 -6.97 -0.63 1.66
C GLY A 275 -8.45 -0.32 1.92
N THR A 276 -9.38 -1.04 1.27
CA THR A 276 -10.82 -0.96 1.56
C THR A 276 -11.12 -1.48 2.97
N LYS A 277 -10.50 -2.61 3.35
CA LYS A 277 -10.59 -3.17 4.70
C LYS A 277 -9.82 -2.33 5.74
N VAL A 278 -8.66 -1.77 5.37
CA VAL A 278 -7.91 -0.85 6.25
C VAL A 278 -8.72 0.41 6.54
N ALA A 279 -9.40 0.99 5.54
CA ALA A 279 -10.27 2.16 5.73
C ALA A 279 -11.33 1.90 6.80
N TYR A 280 -12.03 0.76 6.74
CA TYR A 280 -12.97 0.36 7.78
C TYR A 280 -12.27 0.23 9.15
N GLY A 281 -11.06 -0.33 9.19
CA GLY A 281 -10.24 -0.41 10.39
C GLY A 281 -9.96 0.94 11.05
N ILE A 282 -9.83 2.03 10.27
CA ILE A 282 -9.66 3.40 10.82
C ILE A 282 -10.89 3.80 11.62
N LEU A 283 -12.10 3.50 11.13
CA LEU A 283 -13.35 3.81 11.84
C LEU A 283 -13.43 3.06 13.18
N VAL A 284 -13.02 1.79 13.17
CA VAL A 284 -12.97 0.95 14.39
C VAL A 284 -11.94 1.47 15.37
N GLN A 285 -10.77 1.91 14.89
CA GLN A 285 -9.77 2.56 15.73
C GLN A 285 -10.33 3.84 16.38
N SER A 286 -10.96 4.72 15.61
CA SER A 286 -11.59 5.93 16.15
C SER A 286 -12.68 5.60 17.18
N ALA A 287 -13.48 4.56 16.94
CA ALA A 287 -14.48 4.09 17.91
C ALA A 287 -13.85 3.57 19.21
N LEU A 288 -12.76 2.79 19.13
CA LEU A 288 -12.01 2.30 20.31
C LEU A 288 -11.42 3.45 21.13
N LEU A 289 -10.98 4.52 20.47
CA LEU A 289 -10.41 5.71 21.10
C LEU A 289 -11.46 6.73 21.56
N GLY A 290 -12.76 6.47 21.35
CA GLY A 290 -13.85 7.40 21.70
C GLY A 290 -13.84 8.70 20.89
N GLN A 291 -13.28 8.69 19.68
CA GLN A 291 -13.10 9.87 18.83
C GLN A 291 -14.33 10.10 17.93
N ASP A 292 -15.46 10.45 18.51
CA ASP A 292 -16.76 10.45 17.80
C ASP A 292 -16.84 11.53 16.70
N GLU A 293 -16.20 12.68 16.91
CA GLU A 293 -16.10 13.73 15.89
C GLU A 293 -15.28 13.27 14.68
N VAL A 294 -14.14 12.61 14.92
CA VAL A 294 -13.30 12.04 13.85
C VAL A 294 -14.05 10.94 13.12
N LEU A 295 -14.76 10.08 13.85
CA LEU A 295 -15.58 9.02 13.29
C LEU A 295 -16.69 9.58 12.39
N ALA A 296 -17.40 10.62 12.84
CA ALA A 296 -18.44 11.29 12.07
C ALA A 296 -17.87 11.94 10.79
N GLN A 297 -16.74 12.63 10.90
CA GLN A 297 -16.05 13.26 9.76
C GLN A 297 -15.63 12.22 8.72
N LEU A 298 -15.04 11.10 9.16
CA LEU A 298 -14.58 10.04 8.28
C LEU A 298 -15.74 9.32 7.60
N ILE A 299 -16.81 8.98 8.33
CA ILE A 299 -17.99 8.36 7.73
C ILE A 299 -18.61 9.29 6.68
N ALA A 300 -18.71 10.60 6.95
CA ALA A 300 -19.20 11.57 5.98
C ALA A 300 -18.32 11.60 4.72
N ALA A 301 -17.00 11.60 4.88
CA ALA A 301 -16.06 11.55 3.76
C ALA A 301 -16.16 10.23 2.97
N TYR A 302 -16.20 9.10 3.66
CA TYR A 302 -16.22 7.76 3.05
C TYR A 302 -17.50 7.52 2.26
N ARG A 303 -18.65 8.03 2.70
CA ARG A 303 -19.90 7.99 1.93
C ARG A 303 -19.79 8.72 0.58
N ARG A 304 -19.02 9.81 0.49
CA ARG A 304 -18.76 10.51 -0.79
C ARG A 304 -17.82 9.73 -1.70
N PHE A 305 -16.84 9.04 -1.12
CA PHE A 305 -15.83 8.27 -1.88
C PHE A 305 -16.31 6.86 -2.24
N HIS A 306 -17.36 6.37 -1.58
CA HIS A 306 -17.81 4.97 -1.59
C HIS A 306 -16.86 3.98 -0.90
N LEU A 307 -16.20 4.42 0.19
CA LEU A 307 -15.51 3.52 1.13
C LEU A 307 -16.50 2.93 2.16
N PRO A 308 -16.24 1.71 2.67
CA PRO A 308 -17.11 1.08 3.64
C PRO A 308 -17.11 1.84 4.97
N THR A 309 -18.32 2.09 5.46
CA THR A 309 -18.63 2.71 6.75
C THR A 309 -19.30 1.73 7.71
N ARG A 310 -19.59 0.50 7.26
CA ARG A 310 -20.24 -0.57 8.02
C ARG A 310 -19.64 -1.94 7.66
N LEU A 311 -19.73 -2.91 8.56
CA LEU A 311 -19.40 -4.31 8.28
C LEU A 311 -20.31 -4.91 7.22
N SER A 312 -21.58 -4.50 7.20
CA SER A 312 -22.53 -4.95 6.18
C SER A 312 -22.11 -4.58 4.75
N GLU A 313 -21.36 -3.48 4.57
CA GLU A 313 -20.77 -3.08 3.27
C GLU A 313 -19.51 -3.90 2.91
N LEU A 314 -19.01 -4.70 3.84
CA LEU A 314 -17.97 -5.71 3.67
C LEU A 314 -18.52 -7.15 3.69
N ASP A 315 -19.85 -7.30 3.54
CA ASP A 315 -20.60 -8.57 3.64
C ASP A 315 -20.44 -9.30 4.98
N VAL A 316 -20.12 -8.58 6.05
CA VAL A 316 -20.03 -9.14 7.40
C VAL A 316 -21.26 -8.74 8.19
N ASP A 317 -22.04 -9.72 8.65
CA ASP A 317 -23.19 -9.49 9.52
C ASP A 317 -22.74 -9.34 10.97
N ILE A 318 -22.95 -8.15 11.56
CA ILE A 318 -22.65 -7.87 12.97
C ILE A 318 -23.39 -8.81 13.94
N HIS A 319 -24.51 -9.41 13.51
CA HIS A 319 -25.31 -10.33 14.31
C HIS A 319 -24.82 -11.78 14.23
N ASN A 320 -23.93 -12.11 13.29
CA ASN A 320 -23.28 -13.42 13.24
C ASN A 320 -22.15 -13.49 14.27
N THR A 321 -22.51 -13.81 15.51
CA THR A 321 -21.57 -13.86 16.64
C THR A 321 -20.35 -14.73 16.36
N ALA A 322 -20.51 -15.89 15.70
CA ALA A 322 -19.40 -16.81 15.44
C ALA A 322 -18.34 -16.20 14.50
N GLU A 323 -18.77 -15.47 13.47
CA GLU A 323 -17.85 -14.78 12.54
C GLU A 323 -17.18 -13.58 13.20
N ILE A 324 -17.95 -12.78 13.94
CA ILE A 324 -17.41 -11.64 14.69
C ILE A 324 -16.40 -12.11 15.74
N ASP A 325 -16.65 -13.22 16.44
CA ASP A 325 -15.74 -13.78 17.42
C ASP A 325 -14.42 -14.22 16.78
N ARG A 326 -14.48 -14.83 15.58
CA ARG A 326 -13.28 -15.21 14.82
C ARG A 326 -12.47 -13.98 14.41
N ALA A 327 -13.12 -12.94 13.89
CA ALA A 327 -12.44 -11.71 13.51
C ALA A 327 -11.80 -11.00 14.72
N ILE A 328 -12.52 -10.93 15.85
CA ILE A 328 -12.03 -10.37 17.11
C ILE A 328 -10.83 -11.17 17.63
N ALA A 329 -10.93 -12.49 17.69
CA ALA A 329 -9.86 -13.35 18.17
C ALA A 329 -8.58 -13.19 17.34
N HIS A 330 -8.71 -13.05 16.03
CA HIS A 330 -7.57 -12.82 15.15
C HIS A 330 -6.98 -11.41 15.29
N THR A 331 -7.83 -10.38 15.42
CA THR A 331 -7.41 -8.99 15.64
C THR A 331 -6.64 -8.81 16.95
N LEU A 332 -7.02 -9.54 18.00
CA LEU A 332 -6.45 -9.42 19.35
C LEU A 332 -5.27 -10.37 19.62
N ARG A 333 -4.74 -11.08 18.61
CA ARG A 333 -3.57 -11.94 18.81
C ARG A 333 -2.41 -11.12 19.40
N PRO A 334 -1.55 -11.69 20.27
CA PRO A 334 -0.51 -10.92 20.96
C PRO A 334 0.51 -10.21 20.05
N ILE A 335 0.65 -10.69 18.80
CA ILE A 335 1.58 -10.13 17.81
C ILE A 335 0.98 -8.96 17.00
N GLU A 336 -0.33 -8.72 17.10
CA GLU A 336 -1.00 -7.70 16.30
C GLU A 336 -0.72 -6.28 16.79
N SER A 337 -0.73 -5.33 15.85
CA SER A 337 -0.41 -3.92 16.10
C SER A 337 -1.53 -3.15 16.83
N ILE A 338 -2.70 -3.74 17.06
CA ILE A 338 -3.78 -3.11 17.84
C ILE A 338 -3.33 -2.80 19.28
N HIS A 339 -2.41 -3.58 19.84
CA HIS A 339 -1.93 -3.44 21.22
C HIS A 339 -1.09 -2.18 21.46
N TYR A 340 -0.79 -1.41 20.42
CA TYR A 340 -0.19 -0.08 20.55
C TYR A 340 -1.19 1.01 20.93
N LEU A 341 -2.51 0.74 20.86
CA LEU A 341 -3.50 1.70 21.32
C LEU A 341 -3.42 1.90 22.84
N PRO A 342 -3.54 3.13 23.35
CA PRO A 342 -3.51 3.43 24.78
C PRO A 342 -4.86 3.14 25.47
N VAL A 343 -5.47 1.98 25.20
CA VAL A 343 -6.76 1.56 25.76
C VAL A 343 -6.71 0.10 26.20
N THR A 344 -7.54 -0.27 27.16
CA THR A 344 -7.70 -1.67 27.54
C THR A 344 -8.43 -2.43 26.44
N LEU A 345 -7.76 -3.41 25.83
CA LEU A 345 -8.30 -4.22 24.76
C LEU A 345 -8.80 -5.57 25.27
N THR A 346 -10.08 -5.83 25.06
CA THR A 346 -10.76 -7.11 25.32
C THR A 346 -11.70 -7.45 24.17
N PRO A 347 -12.13 -8.73 24.02
CA PRO A 347 -13.14 -9.09 23.03
C PRO A 347 -14.41 -8.23 23.11
N ASP A 348 -14.86 -7.86 24.31
CA ASP A 348 -16.04 -7.03 24.50
C ASP A 348 -15.83 -5.59 24.03
N THR A 349 -14.67 -5.00 24.30
CA THR A 349 -14.36 -3.63 23.83
C THR A 349 -14.28 -3.56 22.31
N LEU A 350 -13.66 -4.55 21.65
CA LEU A 350 -13.58 -4.58 20.18
C LEU A 350 -14.94 -4.86 19.56
N ARG A 351 -15.76 -5.73 20.17
CA ARG A 351 -17.16 -5.93 19.74
C ARG A 351 -17.98 -4.66 19.87
N ALA A 352 -17.81 -3.93 20.97
CA ALA A 352 -18.50 -2.66 21.18
C ALA A 352 -18.09 -1.63 20.12
N ALA A 353 -16.81 -1.57 19.75
CA ALA A 353 -16.34 -0.72 18.66
C ALA A 353 -16.95 -1.11 17.30
N PHE A 354 -17.00 -2.41 16.95
CA PHE A 354 -17.69 -2.85 15.73
C PHE A 354 -19.17 -2.48 15.72
N LYS A 355 -19.88 -2.70 16.84
CA LYS A 355 -21.30 -2.28 16.97
C LYS A 355 -21.46 -0.77 16.85
N LYS A 356 -20.54 0.01 17.44
CA LYS A 356 -20.56 1.46 17.37
C LYS A 356 -20.45 1.93 15.93
N VAL A 357 -19.48 1.43 15.18
CA VAL A 357 -19.30 1.78 13.76
C VAL A 357 -20.51 1.37 12.94
N GLU A 358 -20.99 0.13 13.09
CA GLU A 358 -22.13 -0.40 12.33
C GLU A 358 -23.38 0.47 12.46
N PHE A 359 -23.68 0.93 13.68
CA PHE A 359 -24.88 1.68 14.00
C PHE A 359 -24.65 3.20 14.15
N PHE A 360 -23.46 3.69 13.81
CA PHE A 360 -23.12 5.11 13.96
C PHE A 360 -24.03 5.98 13.08
N ARG A 361 -24.62 7.01 13.69
CA ARG A 361 -25.48 7.98 13.01
C ARG A 361 -24.76 9.33 13.02
N ILE A 362 -24.70 9.96 11.85
CA ILE A 362 -24.24 11.34 11.66
C ILE A 362 -25.48 12.23 11.62
#